data_AF-A0AAW0V1I9-F1
#
_entry.id   AF-A0AAW0V1I9-F1
#
_cell.length_a   1.000
_cell.length_b   1.000
_cell.length_c   1.000
_cell.angle_alpha   90.00
_cell.angle_beta   90.00
_cell.angle_gamma   90.00
#
_symmetry.space_group_name_H-M   'P 1'
#
loop_
_entity.id
_entity.type
_entity.pdbx_description
1 polymer ?
#
loop_
_entity_poly.entity_id
_entity_poly.type
_entity_poly.pdbx_seq_one_letter_code
_entity_poly.pdbx_strand_id
1 'polypeptide(L)'
;MDHLLFLAQERADSAWLALHSSGSQLTNSLSSLKDGARTSLQNALNSFRNQRFGEEVADRVRRWLAHLREVLSAVKPSEIYDRLFIFFVTEVTRTHMYFGGACFFFGGIFGMFVGMRLRSSLVAPQRMRAVVINSYKGIEAIGVVEDVVAPRIVEPHQVLVQVKAAGIDYLDIKVAQGYGRVLRQQLNKYNPNTEGEFPVVLGRDCSGVVVAVGRDVSRVEQGEEVWLAVPFYHPGTLSEYVVVSEEHVAPKPSQLTYEGAAALPYSILTAWDALVTQAGLGPQSTAGKRVLVHAGVSGVGVVALQLVRAWGGSITTTVSTRAAPLAHMLGAEDVITYDNSNFDKELLMRENCPQIPMGT
;
A
#
# COMPACT_ATOMS: atom_id res chain seq x y z
N MET A 1 -76.45 44.53 2.45
CA MET A 1 -74.99 44.63 2.61
C MET A 1 -74.48 43.68 3.71
N ASP A 2 -75.31 43.37 4.73
CA ASP A 2 -74.89 42.54 5.88
C ASP A 2 -74.74 41.03 5.61
N HIS A 3 -75.48 40.46 4.65
CA HIS A 3 -75.41 39.02 4.35
C HIS A 3 -74.10 38.59 3.65
N LEU A 4 -73.44 39.51 2.93
CA LEU A 4 -72.17 39.22 2.24
C LEU A 4 -70.96 39.35 3.18
N LEU A 5 -71.04 40.23 4.18
CA LEU A 5 -70.02 40.37 5.22
C LEU A 5 -70.03 39.18 6.18
N PHE A 6 -71.22 38.65 6.52
CA PHE A 6 -71.34 37.45 7.36
C PHE A 6 -70.72 36.20 6.70
N LEU A 7 -70.99 35.98 5.41
CA LEU A 7 -70.44 34.84 4.66
C LEU A 7 -68.92 34.94 4.41
N ALA A 8 -68.38 36.16 4.35
CA ALA A 8 -66.93 36.37 4.24
C ALA A 8 -66.21 36.08 5.56
N GLN A 9 -66.82 36.46 6.69
CA GLN A 9 -66.29 36.18 8.03
C GLN A 9 -66.29 34.67 8.34
N GLU A 10 -67.38 33.96 8.02
CA GLU A 10 -67.51 32.52 8.26
C GLU A 10 -66.53 31.69 7.41
N ARG A 11 -66.22 32.14 6.19
CA ARG A 11 -65.18 31.57 5.33
C ARG A 11 -63.75 31.88 5.81
N ALA A 12 -63.53 33.03 6.45
CA ALA A 12 -62.24 33.38 7.02
C ALA A 12 -61.95 32.55 8.29
N ASP A 13 -62.93 32.38 9.16
CA ASP A 13 -62.78 31.65 10.42
C ASP A 13 -62.62 30.14 10.20
N SER A 14 -63.35 29.58 9.23
CA SER A 14 -63.20 28.17 8.82
C SER A 14 -61.84 27.89 8.15
N ALA A 15 -61.32 28.82 7.34
CA ALA A 15 -59.99 28.72 6.76
C ALA A 15 -58.88 28.84 7.84
N TRP A 16 -59.09 29.70 8.84
CA TRP A 16 -58.14 29.90 9.94
C TRP A 16 -58.04 28.67 10.87
N LEU A 17 -59.18 28.02 11.17
CA LEU A 17 -59.24 26.78 11.95
C LEU A 17 -58.62 25.58 11.20
N ALA A 18 -58.78 25.50 9.88
CA ALA A 18 -58.15 24.48 9.04
C ALA A 18 -56.62 24.65 8.95
N LEU A 19 -56.13 25.90 8.91
CA LEU A 19 -54.70 26.22 8.92
C LEU A 19 -54.05 25.93 10.29
N HIS A 20 -54.72 26.24 11.40
CA HIS A 20 -54.19 25.97 12.75
C HIS A 20 -54.15 24.47 13.10
N SER A 21 -55.17 23.71 12.72
CA SER A 21 -55.19 22.25 12.93
C SER A 21 -54.10 21.55 12.10
N SER A 22 -53.90 21.96 10.84
CA SER A 22 -52.84 21.44 9.98
C SER A 22 -51.44 21.83 10.48
N GLY A 23 -51.26 23.06 10.98
CA GLY A 23 -50.00 23.53 11.55
C GLY A 23 -49.57 22.76 12.80
N SER A 24 -50.51 22.46 13.70
CA SER A 24 -50.22 21.69 14.92
C SER A 24 -49.90 20.21 14.67
N GLN A 25 -50.49 19.59 13.64
CA GLN A 25 -50.13 18.23 13.22
C GLN A 25 -48.76 18.16 12.54
N LEU A 26 -48.40 19.20 11.78
CA LEU A 26 -47.07 19.33 11.16
C LEU A 26 -45.97 19.56 12.21
N THR A 27 -46.20 20.40 13.22
CA THR A 27 -45.21 20.62 14.30
C THR A 27 -45.01 19.37 15.16
N ASN A 28 -46.08 18.64 15.47
CA ASN A 28 -45.98 17.37 16.19
C ASN A 28 -45.25 16.29 15.37
N SER A 29 -45.53 16.19 14.06
CA SER A 29 -44.82 15.28 13.16
C SER A 29 -43.33 15.65 13.01
N LEU A 30 -43.02 16.94 12.89
CA LEU A 30 -41.65 17.45 12.82
C LEU A 30 -40.87 17.24 14.13
N SER A 31 -41.54 17.36 15.29
CA SER A 31 -40.92 17.06 16.58
C SER A 31 -40.60 15.57 16.73
N SER A 32 -41.53 14.68 16.32
CA SER A 32 -41.30 13.23 16.33
C SER A 32 -40.20 12.78 15.35
N LEU A 33 -40.10 13.44 14.19
CA LEU A 33 -39.02 13.24 13.22
C LEU A 33 -37.68 13.74 13.75
N LYS A 34 -37.67 14.86 14.47
CA LYS A 34 -36.47 15.42 15.11
C LYS A 34 -35.97 14.52 16.24
N ASP A 35 -36.86 13.96 17.05
CA ASP A 35 -36.51 13.06 18.14
C ASP A 35 -36.10 11.67 17.61
N GLY A 36 -36.77 11.16 16.56
CA GLY A 36 -36.37 9.94 15.85
C GLY A 36 -35.01 10.07 15.15
N ALA A 37 -34.74 11.23 14.54
CA ALA A 37 -33.44 11.55 13.95
C ALA A 37 -32.35 11.67 15.01
N ARG A 38 -32.62 12.32 16.15
CA ARG A 38 -31.67 12.45 17.27
C ARG A 38 -31.31 11.09 17.88
N THR A 39 -32.29 10.22 18.05
CA THR A 39 -32.08 8.86 18.58
C THR A 39 -31.32 7.99 17.59
N SER A 40 -31.62 8.12 16.28
CA SER A 40 -30.88 7.43 15.22
C SER A 40 -29.44 7.95 15.08
N LEU A 41 -29.22 9.26 15.27
CA LEU A 41 -27.90 9.87 15.26
C LEU A 41 -27.09 9.44 16.49
N GLN A 42 -27.70 9.35 17.67
CA GLN A 42 -27.05 8.84 18.89
C GLN A 42 -26.72 7.34 18.77
N ASN A 43 -27.60 6.54 18.18
CA ASN A 43 -27.33 5.13 17.92
C ASN A 43 -26.23 4.94 16.86
N ALA A 44 -26.21 5.78 15.81
CA ALA A 44 -25.14 5.79 14.82
C ALA A 44 -23.79 6.24 15.42
N LEU A 45 -23.80 7.29 16.25
CA LEU A 45 -22.61 7.79 16.95
C LEU A 45 -22.07 6.76 17.96
N ASN A 46 -22.94 5.98 18.60
CA ASN A 46 -22.52 4.89 19.48
C ASN A 46 -22.00 3.65 18.69
N SER A 47 -22.48 3.43 17.46
CA SER A 47 -21.98 2.35 16.58
C SER A 47 -20.66 2.69 15.88
N PHE A 48 -20.25 3.97 15.85
CA PHE A 48 -18.99 4.45 15.27
C PHE A 48 -17.72 3.94 16.01
N ARG A 49 -17.87 3.18 17.11
CA ARG A 49 -16.76 2.70 17.94
C ARG A 49 -16.28 1.27 17.62
N ASN A 50 -16.74 0.62 16.55
CA ASN A 50 -16.34 -0.76 16.22
C ASN A 50 -16.01 -0.96 14.73
N GLN A 51 -14.90 -1.67 14.46
CA GLN A 51 -14.40 -2.04 13.11
C GLN A 51 -15.46 -2.72 12.21
N ARG A 52 -16.48 -3.38 12.78
CA ARG A 52 -17.58 -4.01 12.02
C ARG A 52 -18.42 -3.04 11.18
N PHE A 53 -18.48 -1.76 11.55
CA PHE A 53 -19.29 -0.78 10.82
C PHE A 53 -18.74 -0.51 9.40
N GLY A 54 -17.42 -0.61 9.20
CA GLY A 54 -16.79 -0.39 7.90
C GLY A 54 -17.19 -1.44 6.87
N GLU A 55 -17.26 -2.72 7.27
CA GLU A 55 -17.64 -3.82 6.40
C GLU A 55 -19.14 -3.78 6.04
N GLU A 56 -20.01 -3.47 7.01
CA GLU A 56 -21.46 -3.35 6.77
C GLU A 56 -21.79 -2.17 5.84
N VAL A 57 -21.08 -1.04 5.98
CA VAL A 57 -21.23 0.12 5.09
C VAL A 57 -20.69 -0.20 3.70
N ALA A 58 -19.52 -0.84 3.59
CA ALA A 58 -18.96 -1.25 2.31
C ALA A 58 -19.90 -2.22 1.55
N ASP A 59 -20.52 -3.17 2.25
CA ASP A 59 -21.50 -4.10 1.66
C ASP A 59 -22.83 -3.45 1.30
N ARG A 60 -23.26 -2.41 2.02
CA ARG A 60 -24.41 -1.59 1.61
C ARG A 60 -24.10 -0.79 0.35
N VAL A 61 -22.91 -0.20 0.26
CA VAL A 61 -22.48 0.58 -0.91
C VAL A 61 -22.32 -0.34 -2.13
N ARG A 62 -21.74 -1.54 -1.97
CA ARG A 62 -21.62 -2.53 -3.05
C ARG A 62 -22.98 -2.97 -3.58
N ARG A 63 -23.93 -3.27 -2.70
CA ARG A 63 -25.31 -3.64 -3.09
C ARG A 63 -26.03 -2.48 -3.78
N TRP A 64 -25.88 -1.26 -3.27
CA TRP A 64 -26.47 -0.07 -3.88
C TRP A 64 -25.90 0.19 -5.28
N LEU A 65 -24.57 0.09 -5.46
CA LEU A 65 -23.91 0.23 -6.77
C LEU A 65 -24.32 -0.86 -7.76
N ALA A 66 -24.48 -2.11 -7.31
CA ALA A 66 -24.96 -3.19 -8.16
C ALA A 66 -26.39 -2.94 -8.66
N HIS A 67 -27.27 -2.48 -7.76
CA HIS A 67 -28.64 -2.12 -8.10
C HIS A 67 -28.70 -0.90 -9.03
N LEU A 68 -27.83 0.09 -8.81
CA LEU A 68 -27.71 1.26 -9.68
C LEU A 68 -27.23 0.88 -11.09
N ARG A 69 -26.30 -0.06 -11.18
CA ARG A 69 -25.79 -0.57 -12.47
C ARG A 69 -26.88 -1.30 -13.26
N GLU A 70 -27.72 -2.07 -12.57
CA GLU A 70 -28.88 -2.75 -13.16
C GLU A 70 -29.90 -1.75 -13.68
N VAL A 71 -30.26 -0.74 -12.87
CA VAL A 71 -31.18 0.35 -13.26
C VAL A 71 -30.61 1.16 -14.42
N LEU A 72 -29.33 1.53 -14.39
CA LEU A 72 -28.69 2.30 -15.46
C LEU A 72 -28.52 1.50 -16.75
N SER A 73 -28.41 0.17 -16.68
CA SER A 73 -28.31 -0.68 -17.87
C SER A 73 -29.64 -0.83 -18.62
N ALA A 74 -30.76 -0.62 -17.93
CA ALA A 74 -32.11 -0.75 -18.50
C ALA A 74 -32.61 0.53 -19.20
N VAL A 75 -31.92 1.66 -19.01
CA VAL A 75 -32.38 2.96 -19.53
C VAL A 75 -31.44 3.44 -20.63
N LYS A 76 -32.00 3.65 -21.84
CA LYS A 76 -31.24 4.21 -22.96
C LYS A 76 -30.81 5.64 -22.62
N PRO A 77 -29.51 6.00 -22.76
CA PRO A 77 -29.01 7.32 -22.40
C PRO A 77 -29.77 8.47 -23.09
N SER A 78 -30.18 8.27 -24.35
CA SER A 78 -30.95 9.27 -25.11
C SER A 78 -32.27 9.65 -24.44
N GLU A 79 -32.97 8.69 -23.83
CA GLU A 79 -34.26 8.92 -23.18
C GLU A 79 -34.11 9.64 -21.83
N ILE A 80 -32.96 9.46 -21.17
CA ILE A 80 -32.58 10.23 -19.98
C ILE A 80 -32.33 11.69 -20.37
N TYR A 81 -31.59 11.92 -21.46
CA TYR A 81 -31.32 13.27 -21.96
C TYR A 81 -32.60 13.99 -22.39
N ASP A 82 -33.51 13.33 -23.09
CA ASP A 82 -34.79 13.92 -23.51
C ASP A 82 -35.67 14.28 -22.31
N ARG A 83 -35.76 13.41 -21.29
CA ARG A 83 -36.52 13.70 -20.07
C ARG A 83 -35.87 14.78 -19.20
N LEU A 84 -34.55 14.81 -19.10
CA LEU A 84 -33.82 15.91 -18.44
C LEU A 84 -34.05 17.23 -19.17
N PHE A 85 -33.99 17.22 -20.50
CA PHE A 85 -34.22 18.41 -21.31
C PHE A 85 -35.63 18.96 -21.10
N ILE A 86 -36.66 18.11 -21.17
CA ILE A 86 -38.05 18.53 -20.90
C ILE A 86 -38.17 19.08 -19.49
N PHE A 87 -37.66 18.38 -18.48
CA PHE A 87 -37.70 18.85 -17.08
C PHE A 87 -37.05 20.23 -16.90
N PHE A 88 -35.85 20.44 -17.48
CA PHE A 88 -35.14 21.71 -17.40
C PHE A 88 -35.81 22.85 -18.17
N VAL A 89 -36.55 22.56 -19.23
CA VAL A 89 -37.20 23.56 -20.08
C VAL A 89 -38.60 23.92 -19.59
N THR A 90 -39.36 22.97 -19.03
CA THR A 90 -40.79 23.19 -18.72
C THR A 90 -41.10 23.36 -17.23
N GLU A 91 -40.31 22.78 -16.30
CA GLU A 91 -40.69 22.71 -14.88
C GLU A 91 -39.72 23.40 -13.91
N VAL A 92 -38.56 23.88 -14.38
CA VAL A 92 -37.57 24.55 -13.52
C VAL A 92 -37.96 26.01 -13.27
N THR A 93 -38.65 26.24 -12.15
CA THR A 93 -38.85 27.59 -11.59
C THR A 93 -37.61 28.06 -10.80
N ARG A 94 -37.47 29.38 -10.60
CA ARG A 94 -36.33 30.00 -9.87
C ARG A 94 -36.00 29.31 -8.54
N THR A 95 -37.01 28.88 -7.79
CA THR A 95 -36.88 28.19 -6.50
C THR A 95 -36.16 26.83 -6.63
N HIS A 96 -36.39 26.09 -7.72
CA HIS A 96 -35.72 24.82 -7.97
C HIS A 96 -34.24 25.01 -8.34
N MET A 97 -33.90 26.09 -9.06
CA MET A 97 -32.50 26.46 -9.29
C MET A 97 -31.79 26.85 -7.99
N TYR A 98 -32.43 27.63 -7.12
CA TYR A 98 -31.83 27.98 -5.82
C TYR A 98 -31.65 26.76 -4.92
N PHE A 99 -32.62 25.85 -4.86
CA PHE A 99 -32.52 24.63 -4.07
C PHE A 99 -31.45 23.68 -4.63
N GLY A 100 -31.42 23.46 -5.95
CA GLY A 100 -30.38 22.65 -6.61
C GLY A 100 -28.97 23.23 -6.46
N GLY A 101 -28.83 24.55 -6.62
CA GLY A 101 -27.57 25.25 -6.38
C GLY A 101 -27.12 25.15 -4.93
N ALA A 102 -28.03 25.31 -3.97
CA ALA A 102 -27.74 25.13 -2.55
C ALA A 102 -27.31 23.68 -2.25
N CYS A 103 -28.01 22.67 -2.78
CA CYS A 103 -27.63 21.27 -2.61
C CYS A 103 -26.26 20.95 -3.21
N PHE A 104 -25.91 21.50 -4.38
CA PHE A 104 -24.59 21.32 -4.98
C PHE A 104 -23.50 22.03 -4.18
N PHE A 105 -23.78 23.23 -3.67
CA PHE A 105 -22.85 24.00 -2.86
C PHE A 105 -22.60 23.36 -1.49
N PHE A 106 -23.67 22.99 -0.77
CA PHE A 106 -23.56 22.31 0.53
C PHE A 106 -23.06 20.87 0.39
N GLY A 107 -23.47 20.14 -0.64
CA GLY A 107 -22.97 18.80 -0.95
C GLY A 107 -21.50 18.82 -1.36
N GLY A 108 -21.09 19.80 -2.16
CA GLY A 108 -19.69 20.03 -2.53
C GLY A 108 -18.83 20.44 -1.33
N ILE A 109 -19.30 21.35 -0.49
CA ILE A 109 -18.61 21.73 0.76
C ILE A 109 -18.53 20.53 1.70
N PHE A 110 -19.61 19.77 1.89
CA PHE A 110 -19.61 18.58 2.74
C PHE A 110 -18.67 17.50 2.19
N GLY A 111 -18.70 17.25 0.88
CA GLY A 111 -17.78 16.33 0.20
C GLY A 111 -16.32 16.78 0.31
N MET A 112 -16.05 18.08 0.18
CA MET A 112 -14.73 18.66 0.41
C MET A 112 -14.31 18.53 1.87
N PHE A 113 -15.20 18.76 2.84
CA PHE A 113 -14.90 18.67 4.27
C PHE A 113 -14.63 17.22 4.70
N VAL A 114 -15.43 16.28 4.20
CA VAL A 114 -15.22 14.84 4.38
C VAL A 114 -13.92 14.41 3.69
N GLY A 115 -13.67 14.87 2.46
CA GLY A 115 -12.43 14.62 1.74
C GLY A 115 -11.20 15.15 2.47
N MET A 116 -11.25 16.37 3.00
CA MET A 116 -10.16 16.99 3.77
C MET A 116 -9.93 16.30 5.11
N ARG A 117 -10.98 15.83 5.80
CA ARG A 117 -10.85 15.04 7.03
C ARG A 117 -10.40 13.60 6.79
N LEU A 118 -10.78 12.97 5.68
CA LEU A 118 -10.25 11.67 5.29
C LEU A 118 -8.77 11.77 4.86
N ARG A 119 -8.34 12.94 4.35
CA ARG A 119 -6.95 13.21 3.96
C ARG A 119 -5.98 13.33 5.15
N SER A 120 -6.47 13.44 6.38
CA SER A 120 -5.69 13.97 7.51
C SER A 120 -4.93 12.95 8.38
N SER A 121 -4.66 11.71 7.93
CA SER A 121 -3.99 10.71 8.77
C SER A 121 -2.63 10.22 8.29
N LEU A 122 -2.10 10.71 7.17
CA LEU A 122 -0.89 10.13 6.54
C LEU A 122 0.20 11.16 6.22
N VAL A 123 0.26 12.27 6.96
CA VAL A 123 1.41 13.18 6.87
C VAL A 123 2.51 12.62 7.77
N ALA A 124 3.68 12.32 7.20
CA ALA A 124 4.81 11.87 7.99
C ALA A 124 5.20 12.95 9.03
N PRO A 125 5.61 12.53 10.25
CA PRO A 125 6.08 13.47 11.26
C PRO A 125 7.34 14.18 10.76
N GLN A 126 7.68 15.35 11.32
CA GLN A 126 8.94 16.05 10.97
C GLN A 126 10.19 15.29 11.42
N ARG A 127 10.04 14.49 12.48
CA ARG A 127 11.09 13.69 13.10
C ARG A 127 10.60 12.26 13.25
N MET A 128 11.51 11.30 13.12
CA MET A 128 11.22 9.87 13.19
C MET A 128 12.35 9.13 13.89
N ARG A 129 12.02 7.92 14.35
CA ARG A 129 13.01 6.98 14.88
C ARG A 129 13.71 6.25 13.74
N ALA A 130 15.00 6.04 13.88
CA ALA A 130 15.80 5.28 12.93
C ALA A 130 16.99 4.59 13.60
N VAL A 131 17.43 3.47 13.00
CA VAL A 131 18.69 2.81 13.32
C VAL A 131 19.76 3.40 12.44
N VAL A 132 20.76 4.02 13.08
CA VAL A 132 21.78 4.82 12.41
C VAL A 132 23.18 4.47 12.91
N ILE A 133 24.17 4.95 12.16
CA ILE A 133 25.55 5.08 12.61
C ILE A 133 25.95 6.56 12.60
N ASN A 134 26.77 6.94 13.60
CA ASN A 134 27.40 8.27 13.69
C ASN A 134 28.93 8.21 13.51
N SER A 135 29.48 7.02 13.29
CA SER A 135 30.88 6.80 12.93
C SER A 135 31.03 5.44 12.26
N TYR A 136 32.10 5.24 11.48
CA TYR A 136 32.33 3.96 10.80
C TYR A 136 33.13 2.98 11.66
N LYS A 137 32.56 2.55 12.79
CA LYS A 137 33.17 1.55 13.69
C LYS A 137 32.48 0.17 13.60
N GLY A 138 31.76 -0.08 12.51
CA GLY A 138 30.99 -1.31 12.36
C GLY A 138 29.82 -1.38 13.33
N ILE A 139 29.54 -2.58 13.84
CA ILE A 139 28.36 -2.87 14.67
C ILE A 139 28.34 -2.02 15.95
N GLU A 140 29.49 -1.70 16.52
CA GLU A 140 29.61 -0.91 17.75
C GLU A 140 29.09 0.53 17.59
N ALA A 141 29.03 1.05 16.36
CA ALA A 141 28.53 2.39 16.08
C ALA A 141 27.01 2.43 15.82
N ILE A 142 26.34 1.28 15.79
CA ILE A 142 24.90 1.19 15.50
C ILE A 142 24.11 1.61 16.75
N GLY A 143 23.21 2.58 16.57
CA GLY A 143 22.33 3.04 17.63
C GLY A 143 20.95 3.43 17.09
N VAL A 144 19.96 3.41 17.96
CA VAL A 144 18.63 3.97 17.66
C VAL A 144 18.65 5.45 18.03
N VAL A 145 18.29 6.30 17.07
CA VAL A 145 18.09 7.74 17.29
C VAL A 145 16.62 8.04 17.11
N GLU A 146 16.06 8.77 18.07
CA GLU A 146 14.61 9.01 18.16
C GLU A 146 14.14 10.21 17.33
N ASP A 147 15.07 11.09 16.94
CA ASP A 147 14.80 12.40 16.38
C ASP A 147 15.54 12.66 15.05
N VAL A 148 15.61 11.67 14.17
CA VAL A 148 16.12 11.84 12.80
C VAL A 148 15.08 12.60 11.96
N VAL A 149 15.52 13.49 11.06
CA VAL A 149 14.60 14.16 10.13
C VAL A 149 13.88 13.12 9.26
N ALA A 150 12.55 13.18 9.24
CA ALA A 150 11.79 12.30 8.36
C ALA A 150 11.95 12.72 6.89
N PRO A 151 12.13 11.77 5.96
CA PRO A 151 12.28 12.09 4.56
C PRO A 151 10.96 12.62 3.99
N ARG A 152 11.06 13.50 3.00
CA ARG A 152 9.91 14.04 2.26
C ARG A 152 10.08 13.79 0.77
N ILE A 153 8.96 13.80 0.05
CA ILE A 153 8.95 13.76 -1.41
C ILE A 153 9.57 15.07 -1.91
N VAL A 154 10.67 14.94 -2.64
CA VAL A 154 11.41 16.04 -3.26
C VAL A 154 11.15 16.03 -4.76
N GLU A 155 11.12 14.82 -5.33
CA GLU A 155 10.97 14.63 -6.77
C GLU A 155 9.58 14.12 -7.12
N PRO A 156 9.05 14.47 -8.31
CA PRO A 156 7.68 14.11 -8.69
C PRO A 156 7.36 12.62 -8.77
N HIS A 157 8.37 11.77 -8.99
CA HIS A 157 8.23 10.33 -9.18
C HIS A 157 8.51 9.54 -7.88
N GLN A 158 8.67 10.24 -6.75
CA GLN A 158 8.97 9.63 -5.47
C GLN A 158 7.70 9.23 -4.70
N VAL A 159 7.83 8.21 -3.89
CA VAL A 159 6.82 7.65 -3.01
C VAL A 159 7.35 7.68 -1.59
N LEU A 160 6.52 8.11 -0.65
CA LEU A 160 6.80 8.05 0.78
C LEU A 160 6.09 6.84 1.36
N VAL A 161 6.84 5.95 2.00
CA VAL A 161 6.36 4.69 2.57
C VAL A 161 6.56 4.72 4.08
N GLN A 162 5.51 4.39 4.83
CA GLN A 162 5.61 4.05 6.25
C GLN A 162 6.09 2.61 6.37
N VAL A 163 7.27 2.43 6.95
CA VAL A 163 7.89 1.13 7.14
C VAL A 163 7.14 0.37 8.23
N LYS A 164 6.71 -0.86 7.92
CA LYS A 164 6.08 -1.78 8.89
C LYS A 164 7.06 -2.84 9.35
N ALA A 165 7.91 -3.31 8.46
CA ALA A 165 9.04 -4.18 8.76
C ALA A 165 10.21 -3.85 7.82
N ALA A 166 11.44 -4.08 8.28
CA ALA A 166 12.65 -3.88 7.52
C ALA A 166 13.56 -5.11 7.63
N GLY A 167 14.24 -5.44 6.54
CA GLY A 167 15.24 -6.50 6.48
C GLY A 167 16.61 -6.00 6.92
N ILE A 168 17.46 -6.93 7.36
CA ILE A 168 18.86 -6.66 7.69
C ILE A 168 19.72 -7.54 6.78
N ASP A 169 20.69 -6.90 6.13
CA ASP A 169 21.65 -7.56 5.25
C ASP A 169 23.08 -7.48 5.79
N TYR A 170 23.92 -8.41 5.35
CA TYR A 170 25.36 -8.33 5.60
C TYR A 170 25.98 -7.02 5.08
N LEU A 171 25.36 -6.43 4.05
CA LEU A 171 25.74 -5.14 3.51
C LEU A 171 25.59 -4.01 4.54
N ASP A 172 24.62 -4.07 5.45
CA ASP A 172 24.44 -3.05 6.49
C ASP A 172 25.66 -2.98 7.41
N ILE A 173 26.27 -4.12 7.72
CA ILE A 173 27.52 -4.20 8.49
C ILE A 173 28.67 -3.57 7.70
N LYS A 174 28.75 -3.85 6.39
CA LYS A 174 29.79 -3.25 5.52
C LYS A 174 29.62 -1.74 5.42
N VAL A 175 28.40 -1.25 5.28
CA VAL A 175 28.05 0.17 5.29
C VAL A 175 28.46 0.82 6.62
N ALA A 176 28.21 0.13 7.74
CA ALA A 176 28.68 0.53 9.08
C ALA A 176 30.20 0.54 9.24
N GLN A 177 30.93 -0.22 8.44
CA GLN A 177 32.39 -0.21 8.36
C GLN A 177 32.95 0.84 7.37
N GLY A 178 32.07 1.59 6.69
CA GLY A 178 32.48 2.63 5.74
C GLY A 178 32.50 2.19 4.27
N TYR A 179 31.93 1.02 3.94
CA TYR A 179 31.79 0.59 2.55
C TYR A 179 31.08 1.65 1.71
N GLY A 180 31.67 1.97 0.54
CA GLY A 180 31.12 2.97 -0.38
C GLY A 180 31.05 4.41 0.15
N ARG A 181 31.63 4.73 1.32
CA ARG A 181 31.53 6.06 1.98
C ARG A 181 31.66 7.24 1.02
N VAL A 182 32.74 7.27 0.25
CA VAL A 182 33.03 8.37 -0.69
C VAL A 182 31.92 8.51 -1.72
N LEU A 183 31.50 7.40 -2.33
CA LEU A 183 30.45 7.41 -3.34
C LEU A 183 29.09 7.80 -2.74
N ARG A 184 28.77 7.31 -1.53
CA ARG A 184 27.55 7.69 -0.80
C ARG A 184 27.51 9.17 -0.51
N GLN A 185 28.62 9.75 -0.07
CA GLN A 185 28.71 11.19 0.19
C GLN A 185 28.53 12.01 -1.10
N GLN A 186 29.11 11.57 -2.21
CA GLN A 186 28.97 12.26 -3.50
C GLN A 186 27.54 12.19 -4.03
N LEU A 187 26.90 11.01 -4.00
CA LEU A 187 25.54 10.81 -4.51
C LEU A 187 24.48 11.48 -3.64
N ASN A 188 24.69 11.60 -2.32
CA ASN A 188 23.74 12.25 -1.42
C ASN A 188 24.04 13.73 -1.16
N LYS A 189 25.10 14.31 -1.75
CA LYS A 189 25.52 15.69 -1.49
C LYS A 189 24.39 16.73 -1.65
N TYR A 190 23.49 16.50 -2.59
CA TYR A 190 22.36 17.38 -2.88
C TYR A 190 21.00 16.78 -2.49
N ASN A 191 21.00 15.67 -1.75
CA ASN A 191 19.77 15.05 -1.27
C ASN A 191 19.30 15.81 -0.01
N PRO A 192 18.18 16.55 -0.08
CA PRO A 192 17.70 17.34 1.06
C PRO A 192 17.13 16.47 2.20
N ASN A 193 17.00 15.15 1.99
CA ASN A 193 16.65 14.18 3.02
C ASN A 193 17.90 13.64 3.76
N THR A 194 19.09 14.23 3.55
CA THR A 194 20.33 13.86 4.24
C THR A 194 21.03 15.07 4.85
N GLU A 195 21.53 14.93 6.08
CA GLU A 195 22.23 16.00 6.82
C GLU A 195 23.77 15.86 6.66
N GLY A 196 24.25 15.86 5.43
CA GLY A 196 25.68 15.67 5.15
C GLY A 196 26.08 14.20 5.27
N GLU A 197 27.14 13.90 6.03
CA GLU A 197 27.64 12.52 6.14
C GLU A 197 26.91 11.67 7.19
N PHE A 198 26.52 12.27 8.33
CA PHE A 198 25.88 11.58 9.44
C PHE A 198 24.62 12.33 9.88
N PRO A 199 23.63 11.64 10.48
CA PRO A 199 23.57 10.20 10.72
C PRO A 199 23.33 9.41 9.41
N VAL A 200 23.94 8.22 9.29
CA VAL A 200 23.64 7.30 8.18
C VAL A 200 22.59 6.28 8.65
N VAL A 201 21.40 6.34 8.06
CA VAL A 201 20.34 5.34 8.26
C VAL A 201 20.70 4.04 7.53
N LEU A 202 20.65 2.91 8.25
CA LEU A 202 20.95 1.57 7.72
C LEU A 202 19.69 0.86 7.18
N GLY A 203 19.84 -0.33 6.58
CA GLY A 203 18.73 -1.16 6.09
C GLY A 203 18.51 -1.01 4.61
N ARG A 204 18.40 -2.12 3.88
CA ARG A 204 18.18 -2.12 2.41
C ARG A 204 16.76 -2.51 2.03
N ASP A 205 16.12 -3.36 2.81
CA ASP A 205 14.79 -3.86 2.52
C ASP A 205 13.74 -3.29 3.45
N CYS A 206 12.54 -3.06 2.93
CA CYS A 206 11.36 -2.96 3.77
C CYS A 206 10.09 -3.42 3.10
N SER A 207 9.09 -3.62 3.96
CA SER A 207 7.70 -3.73 3.59
C SER A 207 6.87 -2.77 4.42
N GLY A 208 5.91 -2.11 3.79
CA GLY A 208 5.20 -1.00 4.38
C GLY A 208 3.96 -0.58 3.63
N VAL A 209 3.47 0.61 3.96
CA VAL A 209 2.27 1.19 3.35
C VAL A 209 2.62 2.54 2.73
N VAL A 210 2.17 2.78 1.51
CA VAL A 210 2.35 4.07 0.84
C VAL A 210 1.54 5.14 1.58
N VAL A 211 2.21 6.18 2.09
CA VAL A 211 1.56 7.28 2.81
C VAL A 211 1.42 8.54 1.97
N ALA A 212 2.28 8.74 0.97
CA ALA A 212 2.13 9.81 -0.01
C ALA A 212 2.82 9.43 -1.33
N VAL A 213 2.34 10.02 -2.42
CA VAL A 213 2.89 9.84 -3.76
C VAL A 213 3.19 11.20 -4.37
N GLY A 214 4.26 11.27 -5.16
CA GLY A 214 4.58 12.43 -5.98
C GLY A 214 3.60 12.56 -7.14
N ARG A 215 3.57 13.75 -7.75
CA ARG A 215 2.59 14.09 -8.80
C ARG A 215 2.72 13.27 -10.10
N ASP A 216 3.90 12.70 -10.36
CA ASP A 216 4.19 11.94 -11.58
C ASP A 216 4.21 10.43 -11.29
N VAL A 217 3.87 10.00 -10.07
CA VAL A 217 3.73 8.59 -9.71
C VAL A 217 2.44 8.03 -10.29
N SER A 218 2.53 6.85 -10.91
CA SER A 218 1.40 6.20 -11.57
C SER A 218 1.26 4.71 -11.28
N ARG A 219 2.32 4.08 -10.73
CA ARG A 219 2.38 2.63 -10.53
C ARG A 219 1.80 2.15 -9.19
N VAL A 220 1.70 3.06 -8.22
CA VAL A 220 1.23 2.78 -6.87
C VAL A 220 0.39 3.93 -6.34
N GLU A 221 -0.53 3.63 -5.43
CA GLU A 221 -1.42 4.63 -4.84
C GLU A 221 -1.25 4.74 -3.32
N GLN A 222 -1.71 5.86 -2.75
CA GLN A 222 -1.74 6.04 -1.31
C GLN A 222 -2.60 4.96 -0.64
N GLY A 223 -2.07 4.34 0.42
CA GLY A 223 -2.71 3.25 1.17
C GLY A 223 -2.33 1.85 0.67
N GLU A 224 -1.60 1.73 -0.43
CA GLU A 224 -1.18 0.44 -0.96
C GLU A 224 -0.09 -0.22 -0.10
N GLU A 225 -0.18 -1.54 0.09
CA GLU A 225 0.86 -2.33 0.73
C GLU A 225 1.98 -2.66 -0.26
N VAL A 226 3.20 -2.28 0.09
CA VAL A 226 4.35 -2.40 -0.80
C VAL A 226 5.54 -3.05 -0.13
N TRP A 227 6.44 -3.57 -0.94
CA TRP A 227 7.80 -3.97 -0.57
C TRP A 227 8.80 -3.31 -1.52
N LEU A 228 10.02 -3.10 -1.03
CA LEU A 228 11.05 -2.41 -1.78
C LEU A 228 12.44 -2.78 -1.28
N ALA A 229 13.42 -2.58 -2.15
CA ALA A 229 14.84 -2.55 -1.82
C ALA A 229 15.40 -1.18 -2.22
N VAL A 230 16.26 -0.60 -1.38
CA VAL A 230 16.97 0.63 -1.69
C VAL A 230 18.42 0.35 -2.13
N PRO A 231 18.96 1.12 -3.08
CA PRO A 231 20.38 1.02 -3.43
C PRO A 231 21.30 1.23 -2.22
N PHE A 232 22.49 0.64 -2.24
CA PHE A 232 23.43 0.72 -1.11
C PHE A 232 23.83 2.15 -0.74
N TYR A 233 23.71 3.10 -1.67
CA TYR A 233 24.02 4.50 -1.45
C TYR A 233 22.86 5.34 -0.94
N HIS A 234 21.64 4.83 -1.00
CA HIS A 234 20.45 5.54 -0.55
C HIS A 234 20.34 5.52 1.00
N PRO A 235 19.73 6.54 1.64
CA PRO A 235 19.28 6.46 3.02
C PRO A 235 18.48 5.18 3.28
N GLY A 236 18.77 4.50 4.38
CA GLY A 236 18.24 3.16 4.62
C GLY A 236 16.79 3.08 5.06
N THR A 237 16.33 1.84 5.18
CA THR A 237 14.96 1.44 5.52
C THR A 237 14.74 1.08 6.98
N LEU A 238 15.80 1.01 7.81
CA LEU A 238 15.68 0.86 9.27
C LEU A 238 15.28 2.20 9.90
N SER A 239 14.13 2.71 9.48
CA SER A 239 13.51 3.95 9.90
C SER A 239 11.99 3.81 9.85
N GLU A 240 11.25 4.69 10.51
CA GLU A 240 9.78 4.63 10.45
C GLU A 240 9.21 5.02 9.07
N TYR A 241 9.97 5.82 8.29
CA TYR A 241 9.59 6.26 6.95
C TYR A 241 10.79 6.20 6.01
N VAL A 242 10.51 5.90 4.73
CA VAL A 242 11.48 5.96 3.63
C VAL A 242 10.84 6.63 2.41
N VAL A 243 11.63 7.43 1.70
CA VAL A 243 11.26 7.99 0.39
C VAL A 243 12.08 7.30 -0.67
N VAL A 244 11.44 6.82 -1.73
CA VAL A 244 12.11 6.17 -2.86
C VAL A 244 11.44 6.57 -4.18
N SER A 245 12.14 6.42 -5.30
CA SER A 245 11.50 6.47 -6.63
C SER A 245 10.50 5.31 -6.78
N GLU A 246 9.36 5.55 -7.46
CA GLU A 246 8.33 4.53 -7.70
C GLU A 246 8.88 3.27 -8.40
N GLU A 247 10.02 3.37 -9.09
CA GLU A 247 10.66 2.24 -9.75
C GLU A 247 11.20 1.17 -8.78
N HIS A 248 11.54 1.58 -7.56
CA HIS A 248 12.04 0.68 -6.51
C HIS A 248 10.90 0.00 -5.74
N VAL A 249 9.65 0.39 -6.01
CA VAL A 249 8.48 -0.06 -5.28
C VAL A 249 7.74 -1.12 -6.10
N ALA A 250 7.32 -2.18 -5.42
CA ALA A 250 6.42 -3.18 -5.97
C ALA A 250 5.28 -3.48 -5.00
N PRO A 251 4.13 -3.97 -5.49
CA PRO A 251 3.06 -4.46 -4.63
C PRO A 251 3.56 -5.61 -3.76
N LYS A 252 3.27 -5.53 -2.47
CA LYS A 252 3.59 -6.60 -1.53
C LYS A 252 2.72 -7.83 -1.85
N PRO A 253 3.27 -9.06 -1.90
CA PRO A 253 2.44 -10.25 -1.99
C PRO A 253 1.45 -10.35 -0.83
N SER A 254 0.16 -10.48 -1.14
CA SER A 254 -0.93 -10.47 -0.13
C SER A 254 -0.86 -11.63 0.86
N GLN A 255 -0.21 -12.74 0.48
CA GLN A 255 -0.05 -13.93 1.31
C GLN A 255 1.08 -13.80 2.36
N LEU A 256 1.97 -12.82 2.23
CA LEU A 256 3.08 -12.62 3.16
C LEU A 256 2.69 -11.62 4.24
N THR A 257 3.25 -11.79 5.45
CA THR A 257 3.23 -10.71 6.44
C THR A 257 4.20 -9.60 6.03
N TYR A 258 4.19 -8.46 6.72
CA TYR A 258 5.18 -7.41 6.46
C TYR A 258 6.60 -7.91 6.72
N GLU A 259 6.82 -8.70 7.77
CA GLU A 259 8.12 -9.28 8.12
C GLU A 259 8.59 -10.27 7.06
N GLY A 260 7.70 -11.17 6.63
CA GLY A 260 8.01 -12.13 5.56
C GLY A 260 8.32 -11.44 4.23
N ALA A 261 7.59 -10.36 3.91
CA ALA A 261 7.84 -9.57 2.71
C ALA A 261 9.13 -8.75 2.83
N ALA A 262 9.46 -8.19 3.99
CA ALA A 262 10.66 -7.37 4.19
C ALA A 262 11.98 -8.19 4.15
N ALA A 263 11.92 -9.52 4.26
CA ALA A 263 13.09 -10.39 4.26
C ALA A 263 13.62 -10.76 2.85
N LEU A 264 12.97 -10.27 1.80
CA LEU A 264 13.10 -10.81 0.44
C LEU A 264 13.70 -9.86 -0.61
N PRO A 265 13.37 -8.55 -0.68
CA PRO A 265 13.57 -7.78 -1.90
C PRO A 265 15.04 -7.69 -2.36
N TYR A 266 16.00 -7.38 -1.48
CA TYR A 266 17.41 -7.25 -1.82
C TYR A 266 18.01 -8.59 -2.25
N SER A 267 17.67 -9.66 -1.52
CA SER A 267 18.10 -11.02 -1.84
C SER A 267 17.51 -11.50 -3.17
N ILE A 268 16.23 -11.18 -3.46
CA ILE A 268 15.57 -11.49 -4.72
C ILE A 268 16.26 -10.77 -5.87
N LEU A 269 16.46 -9.45 -5.76
CA LEU A 269 17.10 -8.67 -6.82
C LEU A 269 18.53 -9.13 -7.07
N THR A 270 19.26 -9.49 -6.02
CA THR A 270 20.63 -10.02 -6.14
C THR A 270 20.65 -11.38 -6.86
N ALA A 271 19.76 -12.29 -6.48
CA ALA A 271 19.65 -13.60 -7.14
C ALA A 271 19.19 -13.45 -8.59
N TRP A 272 18.24 -12.53 -8.84
CA TRP A 272 17.71 -12.26 -10.16
C TRP A 272 18.77 -11.67 -11.09
N ASP A 273 19.57 -10.72 -10.62
CA ASP A 273 20.66 -10.16 -11.42
C ASP A 273 21.67 -11.26 -11.79
N ALA A 274 22.12 -12.05 -10.81
CA ALA A 274 23.09 -13.11 -11.04
C ALA A 274 22.59 -14.18 -12.02
N LEU A 275 21.34 -14.64 -11.87
CA LEU A 275 20.79 -15.71 -12.70
C LEU A 275 20.31 -15.20 -14.06
N VAL A 276 19.54 -14.11 -14.10
CA VAL A 276 18.86 -13.66 -15.31
C VAL A 276 19.72 -12.70 -16.10
N THR A 277 20.18 -11.62 -15.47
CA THR A 277 20.94 -10.57 -16.17
C THR A 277 22.33 -11.07 -16.57
N GLN A 278 23.06 -11.69 -15.65
CA GLN A 278 24.47 -12.06 -15.87
C GLN A 278 24.62 -13.44 -16.51
N ALA A 279 23.89 -14.45 -16.02
CA ALA A 279 24.02 -15.82 -16.52
C ALA A 279 23.06 -16.18 -17.66
N GLY A 280 22.07 -15.32 -17.99
CA GLY A 280 21.10 -15.58 -19.05
C GLY A 280 20.18 -16.78 -18.78
N LEU A 281 20.01 -17.15 -17.51
CA LEU A 281 19.11 -18.20 -17.08
C LEU A 281 17.68 -17.65 -16.95
N GLY A 282 16.72 -18.52 -17.21
CA GLY A 282 15.30 -18.22 -17.12
C GLY A 282 14.45 -19.44 -17.42
N PRO A 283 13.11 -19.32 -17.40
CA PRO A 283 12.20 -20.44 -17.56
C PRO A 283 12.46 -21.29 -18.81
N GLN A 284 12.84 -20.66 -19.93
CA GLN A 284 13.06 -21.36 -21.20
C GLN A 284 14.50 -21.82 -21.42
N SER A 285 15.47 -21.30 -20.65
CA SER A 285 16.90 -21.54 -20.88
C SER A 285 17.58 -22.38 -19.81
N THR A 286 16.88 -22.74 -18.73
CA THR A 286 17.47 -23.44 -17.57
C THR A 286 17.23 -24.96 -17.60
N ALA A 287 16.18 -25.42 -18.28
CA ALA A 287 15.83 -26.84 -18.34
C ALA A 287 17.01 -27.70 -18.83
N GLY A 288 17.32 -28.75 -18.09
CA GLY A 288 18.42 -29.68 -18.41
C GLY A 288 19.83 -29.14 -18.12
N LYS A 289 19.97 -27.91 -17.60
CA LYS A 289 21.27 -27.39 -17.13
C LYS A 289 21.54 -27.82 -15.69
N ARG A 290 22.82 -28.01 -15.39
CA ARG A 290 23.34 -28.21 -14.04
C ARG A 290 23.81 -26.88 -13.48
N VAL A 291 23.32 -26.50 -12.31
CA VAL A 291 23.64 -25.21 -11.67
C VAL A 291 24.23 -25.48 -10.29
N LEU A 292 25.45 -24.98 -10.07
CA LEU A 292 26.08 -24.98 -8.76
C LEU A 292 25.77 -23.66 -8.03
N VAL A 293 25.06 -23.74 -6.91
CA VAL A 293 24.76 -22.58 -6.05
C VAL A 293 25.61 -22.65 -4.79
N HIS A 294 26.57 -21.75 -4.64
CA HIS A 294 27.34 -21.63 -3.40
C HIS A 294 26.50 -21.04 -2.26
N ALA A 295 26.67 -21.58 -1.05
CA ALA A 295 25.94 -21.14 0.14
C ALA A 295 24.41 -21.09 -0.07
N GLY A 296 23.82 -22.21 -0.55
CA GLY A 296 22.42 -22.25 -1.01
C GLY A 296 21.37 -21.95 0.04
N VAL A 297 21.72 -21.93 1.33
CA VAL A 297 20.81 -21.59 2.45
C VAL A 297 21.10 -20.18 3.00
N SER A 298 21.80 -19.34 2.22
CA SER A 298 21.90 -17.89 2.46
C SER A 298 20.66 -17.14 1.95
N GLY A 299 20.48 -15.87 2.30
CA GLY A 299 19.35 -15.06 1.82
C GLY A 299 19.22 -15.06 0.29
N VAL A 300 20.34 -14.87 -0.43
CA VAL A 300 20.38 -14.97 -1.90
C VAL A 300 20.24 -16.42 -2.37
N GLY A 301 20.92 -17.35 -1.68
CA GLY A 301 20.92 -18.77 -2.02
C GLY A 301 19.52 -19.39 -2.04
N VAL A 302 18.71 -19.13 -1.02
CA VAL A 302 17.36 -19.72 -0.93
C VAL A 302 16.45 -19.26 -2.07
N VAL A 303 16.64 -18.03 -2.58
CA VAL A 303 15.92 -17.55 -3.76
C VAL A 303 16.45 -18.25 -5.01
N ALA A 304 17.77 -18.34 -5.16
CA ALA A 304 18.40 -18.95 -6.32
C ALA A 304 18.02 -20.43 -6.49
N LEU A 305 18.04 -21.22 -5.39
CA LEU A 305 17.62 -22.63 -5.42
C LEU A 305 16.17 -22.76 -5.95
N GLN A 306 15.26 -21.95 -5.42
CA GLN A 306 13.84 -22.03 -5.79
C GLN A 306 13.59 -21.58 -7.23
N LEU A 307 14.26 -20.53 -7.71
CA LEU A 307 14.15 -20.09 -9.11
C LEU A 307 14.68 -21.14 -10.08
N VAL A 308 15.87 -21.69 -9.83
CA VAL A 308 16.46 -22.72 -10.70
C VAL A 308 15.58 -23.97 -10.72
N ARG A 309 15.02 -24.38 -9.57
CA ARG A 309 14.09 -25.51 -9.48
C ARG A 309 12.83 -25.23 -10.30
N ALA A 310 12.25 -24.04 -10.15
CA ALA A 310 11.06 -23.63 -10.89
C ALA A 310 11.29 -23.59 -12.42
N TRP A 311 12.53 -23.37 -12.86
CA TRP A 311 12.90 -23.38 -14.28
C TRP A 311 13.42 -24.74 -14.80
N GLY A 312 13.35 -25.79 -13.98
CA GLY A 312 13.71 -27.15 -14.37
C GLY A 312 15.21 -27.44 -14.47
N GLY A 313 16.05 -26.66 -13.76
CA GLY A 313 17.48 -26.93 -13.65
C GLY A 313 17.81 -27.95 -12.55
N SER A 314 18.86 -28.74 -12.76
CA SER A 314 19.43 -29.63 -11.74
C SER A 314 20.36 -28.85 -10.83
N ILE A 315 20.14 -28.94 -9.52
CA ILE A 315 20.80 -28.08 -8.54
C ILE A 315 21.79 -28.87 -7.70
N THR A 316 23.05 -28.43 -7.73
CA THR A 316 24.05 -28.78 -6.73
C THR A 316 24.29 -27.56 -5.84
N THR A 317 24.40 -27.73 -4.52
CA THR A 317 24.67 -26.59 -3.64
C THR A 317 25.67 -26.90 -2.53
N THR A 318 26.39 -25.86 -2.09
CA THR A 318 27.23 -25.95 -0.89
C THR A 318 26.55 -25.34 0.32
N VAL A 319 26.56 -26.06 1.44
CA VAL A 319 25.93 -25.63 2.71
C VAL A 319 26.67 -26.23 3.91
N SER A 320 26.34 -25.78 5.12
CA SER A 320 26.76 -26.49 6.33
C SER A 320 25.96 -27.79 6.48
N THR A 321 26.51 -28.76 7.19
CA THR A 321 25.88 -30.06 7.45
C THR A 321 24.47 -29.91 8.04
N ARG A 322 24.29 -28.93 8.94
CA ARG A 322 22.99 -28.61 9.57
C ARG A 322 21.96 -28.10 8.56
N ALA A 323 22.40 -27.40 7.51
CA ALA A 323 21.53 -26.77 6.53
C ALA A 323 21.17 -27.70 5.35
N ALA A 324 21.79 -28.89 5.26
CA ALA A 324 21.53 -29.84 4.18
C ALA A 324 20.04 -30.26 4.05
N PRO A 325 19.29 -30.55 5.13
CA PRO A 325 17.87 -30.87 5.01
C PRO A 325 17.05 -29.73 4.39
N LEU A 326 17.36 -28.49 4.77
CA LEU A 326 16.69 -27.30 4.22
C LEU A 326 17.04 -27.09 2.75
N ALA A 327 18.31 -27.31 2.35
CA ALA A 327 18.72 -27.23 0.96
C ALA A 327 17.95 -28.19 0.05
N HIS A 328 17.75 -29.44 0.50
CA HIS A 328 16.94 -30.43 -0.21
C HIS A 328 15.46 -30.01 -0.31
N MET A 329 14.88 -29.51 0.79
CA MET A 329 13.50 -28.99 0.76
C MET A 329 13.33 -27.83 -0.22
N LEU A 330 14.35 -26.96 -0.36
CA LEU A 330 14.35 -25.83 -1.29
C LEU A 330 14.65 -26.22 -2.74
N GLY A 331 15.05 -27.46 -2.97
CA GLY A 331 15.14 -28.02 -4.31
C GLY A 331 16.50 -28.57 -4.74
N ALA A 332 17.50 -28.52 -3.88
CA ALA A 332 18.81 -29.08 -4.19
C ALA A 332 18.71 -30.60 -4.38
N GLU A 333 19.16 -31.09 -5.53
CA GLU A 333 19.31 -32.52 -5.80
C GLU A 333 20.56 -33.03 -5.09
N ASP A 334 21.66 -32.31 -5.27
CA ASP A 334 22.96 -32.62 -4.68
C ASP A 334 23.39 -31.56 -3.66
N VAL A 335 23.89 -32.01 -2.53
CA VAL A 335 24.40 -31.14 -1.46
C VAL A 335 25.84 -31.52 -1.13
N ILE A 336 26.72 -30.50 -1.07
CA ILE A 336 28.13 -30.61 -0.67
C ILE A 336 28.29 -29.87 0.66
N THR A 337 28.64 -30.59 1.73
CA THR A 337 28.79 -30.01 3.07
C THR A 337 30.22 -29.59 3.33
N TYR A 338 30.49 -28.29 3.50
CA TYR A 338 31.87 -27.79 3.66
C TYR A 338 32.51 -28.06 5.03
N ASP A 339 31.74 -28.53 6.02
CA ASP A 339 32.26 -28.77 7.37
C ASP A 339 33.13 -30.04 7.46
N ASN A 340 32.98 -30.97 6.53
CA ASN A 340 33.51 -32.34 6.63
C ASN A 340 34.15 -32.88 5.33
N SER A 341 34.29 -32.07 4.27
CA SER A 341 34.77 -32.58 2.97
C SER A 341 35.75 -31.68 2.23
N ASN A 342 36.57 -32.32 1.38
CA ASN A 342 37.38 -31.64 0.39
C ASN A 342 36.49 -31.32 -0.82
N PHE A 343 36.05 -30.07 -0.89
CA PHE A 343 35.12 -29.56 -1.91
C PHE A 343 35.50 -29.96 -3.33
N ASP A 344 36.77 -29.78 -3.73
CA ASP A 344 37.21 -30.03 -5.11
C ASP A 344 37.06 -31.51 -5.48
N LYS A 345 37.42 -32.41 -4.56
CA LYS A 345 37.30 -33.86 -4.77
C LYS A 345 35.83 -34.27 -4.93
N GLU A 346 34.96 -33.70 -4.12
CA GLU A 346 33.53 -33.99 -4.14
C GLU A 346 32.83 -33.46 -5.39
N LEU A 347 33.25 -32.29 -5.88
CA LEU A 347 32.74 -31.72 -7.12
C LEU A 347 33.17 -32.56 -8.33
N LEU A 348 34.46 -32.93 -8.40
CA LEU A 348 35.00 -33.77 -9.47
C LEU A 348 34.31 -35.13 -9.56
N MET A 349 33.95 -35.75 -8.43
CA MET A 349 33.18 -37.02 -8.47
C MET A 349 31.80 -36.85 -9.10
N ARG A 350 31.16 -35.70 -8.90
CA ARG A 350 29.81 -35.41 -9.41
C ARG A 350 29.81 -34.96 -10.86
N GLU A 351 30.89 -34.33 -11.34
CA GLU A 351 31.09 -34.06 -12.77
C GLU A 351 31.26 -35.36 -13.58
N ASN A 352 31.88 -36.38 -12.98
CA ASN A 352 32.20 -37.65 -13.64
C ASN A 352 31.08 -38.70 -13.56
N CYS A 353 29.95 -38.42 -12.91
CA CYS A 353 28.87 -39.39 -12.75
C CYS A 353 27.92 -39.36 -13.97
N PRO A 354 27.75 -40.48 -14.71
CA PRO A 354 26.82 -40.52 -15.84
C PRO A 354 25.37 -40.37 -15.36
N GLN A 355 24.55 -39.66 -16.14
CA GLN A 355 23.17 -39.34 -15.79
C GLN A 355 22.34 -40.61 -15.59
N ILE A 356 21.60 -40.66 -14.48
CA ILE A 356 20.42 -41.53 -14.39
C ILE A 356 19.31 -40.76 -15.09
N PRO A 357 18.80 -41.22 -16.25
CA PRO A 357 17.71 -40.53 -16.92
C PRO A 357 16.49 -40.49 -15.99
N MET A 358 16.00 -39.29 -15.70
CA MET A 358 14.75 -39.08 -14.98
C MET A 358 13.63 -39.74 -15.77
N GLY A 359 13.00 -40.76 -15.19
CA GLY A 359 11.91 -41.50 -15.80
C GLY A 359 10.74 -40.59 -16.16
N THR A 360 10.20 -40.81 -17.35
CA THR A 360 9.03 -40.17 -17.96
C THR A 360 7.76 -40.28 -17.14
#